data_AF-A0A9P2YFZ6-F1
#
_entry.id   AF-A0A9P2YFZ6-F1
#
_cell.length_a   1.000
_cell.length_b   1.000
_cell.length_c   1.000
_cell.angle_alpha   90.00
_cell.angle_beta   90.00
_cell.angle_gamma   90.00
#
_symmetry.space_group_name_H-M   'P 1'
#
loop_
_entity.id
_entity.type
_entity.pdbx_description
1 polymer ?
#
loop_
_entity_poly.entity_id
_entity_poly.type
_entity_poly.pdbx_seq_one_letter_code
_entity_poly.pdbx_strand_id
1 'polypeptide(L)'
;MWKSNGTAAGTVLVKDIRPGSFGSFPGNLTAVGNTLFFTAYDDVNGRELWKSDGTAAGTVLVKDIAPSFSGSFPRYLTAVGNTLFFNAYDDVNGRELWKSNGTAAGTVLVKDIGPGSFGSFPENLTAVGNTLFFNANDGVNGQELWKSDGTAAGTVLVKDINPGGSWSSPRNLTAAGSTLFFTANDGVNGQELWKSDGTALPAAALFPPMPRILSGDCSRQEP
;
A
#
# COMPACT_ATOMS: atom_id res chain seq x y z
N MET A 1 -16.19 9.77 15.75
CA MET A 1 -15.20 10.60 15.02
C MET A 1 -15.40 12.06 15.38
N TRP A 2 -14.33 12.77 15.73
CA TRP A 2 -14.33 14.20 16.06
C TRP A 2 -13.59 14.98 14.97
N LYS A 3 -13.94 16.25 14.77
CA LYS A 3 -13.16 17.21 14.00
C LYS A 3 -12.80 18.40 14.87
N SER A 4 -11.71 19.08 14.56
CA SER A 4 -11.28 20.29 15.25
C SER A 4 -10.73 21.31 14.25
N ASN A 5 -10.97 22.59 14.51
CA ASN A 5 -10.27 23.70 13.86
C ASN A 5 -9.15 24.29 14.74
N GLY A 6 -8.76 23.60 15.83
CA GLY A 6 -7.79 24.07 16.81
C GLY A 6 -8.37 24.84 17.99
N THR A 7 -9.69 25.06 18.03
CA THR A 7 -10.38 25.70 19.17
C THR A 7 -11.29 24.71 19.91
N ALA A 8 -11.58 24.98 21.18
CA ALA A 8 -12.51 24.17 21.97
C ALA A 8 -13.91 24.16 21.32
N ALA A 9 -14.43 25.33 20.95
CA ALA A 9 -15.75 25.47 20.32
C ALA A 9 -15.83 24.79 18.93
N GLY A 10 -14.73 24.79 18.18
CA GLY A 10 -14.65 24.11 16.88
C GLY A 10 -14.28 22.63 16.97
N THR A 11 -14.10 22.08 18.18
CA THR A 11 -13.88 20.65 18.39
C THR A 11 -15.21 19.97 18.67
N VAL A 12 -15.75 19.29 17.67
CA VAL A 12 -17.11 18.75 17.70
C VAL A 12 -17.15 17.31 17.23
N LEU A 13 -18.09 16.54 17.78
CA LEU A 13 -18.39 15.19 17.31
C LEU A 13 -18.99 15.30 15.91
N VAL A 14 -18.36 14.64 14.94
CA VAL A 14 -18.88 14.55 13.57
C VAL A 14 -19.94 13.45 13.50
N LYS A 15 -19.60 12.25 13.99
CA LYS A 15 -20.50 11.12 14.03
C LYS A 15 -20.06 10.13 15.09
N ASP A 16 -21.02 9.62 15.85
CA ASP A 16 -20.83 8.37 16.58
C ASP A 16 -21.16 7.21 15.65
N ILE A 17 -20.13 6.48 15.21
CA ILE A 17 -20.26 5.38 14.24
C ILE A 17 -20.73 4.10 14.93
N ARG A 18 -20.36 3.91 16.20
CA ARG A 18 -20.70 2.74 17.00
C ARG A 18 -21.24 3.21 18.35
N PRO A 19 -22.54 3.51 18.44
CA PRO A 19 -23.16 3.95 19.68
C PRO A 19 -23.04 2.90 20.78
N GLY A 20 -22.77 3.34 22.01
CA GLY A 20 -22.63 2.47 23.18
C GLY A 20 -21.33 2.72 23.95
N SER A 21 -20.94 1.76 24.79
CA SER A 21 -19.70 1.87 25.59
C SER A 21 -18.43 1.50 24.83
N PHE A 22 -18.56 0.94 23.62
CA PHE A 22 -17.43 0.53 22.79
C PHE A 22 -17.19 1.53 21.65
N GLY A 23 -15.93 1.78 21.33
CA GLY A 23 -15.56 2.67 20.22
C GLY A 23 -15.65 2.03 18.84
N SER A 24 -15.68 2.86 17.80
CA SER A 24 -15.55 2.48 16.39
C SER A 24 -14.10 2.37 15.90
N PHE A 25 -13.13 2.75 16.75
CA PHE A 25 -11.69 2.68 16.49
C PHE A 25 -11.29 3.17 15.08
N PRO A 26 -11.59 4.44 14.70
CA PRO A 26 -11.18 4.96 13.41
C PRO A 26 -9.65 4.94 13.26
N GLY A 27 -9.14 4.56 12.07
CA GLY A 27 -7.71 4.50 11.77
C GLY A 27 -7.40 4.68 10.29
N ASN A 28 -6.11 4.73 9.94
CA ASN A 28 -5.65 4.89 8.55
C ASN A 28 -6.24 6.13 7.83
N LEU A 29 -6.35 7.25 8.53
CA LEU A 29 -6.94 8.48 8.00
C LEU A 29 -6.14 8.95 6.77
N THR A 30 -6.81 9.01 5.61
CA THR A 30 -6.21 9.37 4.33
C THR A 30 -7.13 10.32 3.57
N ALA A 31 -6.63 11.50 3.23
CA ALA A 31 -7.40 12.45 2.43
C ALA A 31 -7.25 12.16 0.93
N VAL A 32 -8.36 12.22 0.19
CA VAL A 32 -8.40 12.23 -1.28
C VAL A 32 -9.28 13.40 -1.71
N GLY A 33 -8.65 14.47 -2.20
CA GLY A 33 -9.34 15.75 -2.37
C GLY A 33 -9.96 16.23 -1.05
N ASN A 34 -11.25 16.56 -1.08
CA ASN A 34 -12.00 17.00 0.11
C ASN A 34 -12.64 15.85 0.90
N THR A 35 -12.41 14.59 0.52
CA THR A 35 -12.96 13.42 1.20
C THR A 35 -11.91 12.81 2.12
N LEU A 36 -12.25 12.63 3.39
CA LEU A 36 -11.46 11.84 4.32
C LEU A 36 -11.90 10.37 4.21
N PHE A 37 -10.99 9.47 3.86
CA PHE A 37 -11.15 8.04 3.96
C PHE A 37 -10.50 7.51 5.23
N PHE A 38 -11.10 6.51 5.84
CA PHE A 38 -10.59 5.89 7.07
C PHE A 38 -11.23 4.51 7.25
N THR A 39 -10.63 3.70 8.12
CA THR A 39 -11.22 2.42 8.52
C THR A 39 -11.95 2.59 9.83
N ALA A 40 -13.14 2.03 9.99
CA ALA A 40 -13.86 2.02 11.26
C ALA A 40 -14.67 0.72 11.41
N TYR A 41 -14.91 0.36 12.67
CA TYR A 41 -15.72 -0.79 13.05
C TYR A 41 -17.12 -0.34 13.46
N ASP A 42 -18.14 -1.04 12.97
CA ASP A 42 -19.49 -1.03 13.54
C ASP A 42 -19.96 -2.46 13.85
N ASP A 43 -21.07 -2.59 14.57
CA ASP A 43 -21.59 -3.90 15.01
C ASP A 43 -22.33 -4.67 13.90
N VAL A 44 -22.47 -4.11 12.69
CA VAL A 44 -23.26 -4.68 11.59
C VAL A 44 -22.37 -5.25 10.49
N ASN A 45 -21.37 -4.49 10.07
CA ASN A 45 -20.50 -4.74 8.92
C ASN A 45 -19.05 -5.06 9.35
N GLY A 46 -18.75 -5.03 10.65
CA GLY A 46 -17.38 -5.20 11.14
C GLY A 46 -16.48 -4.02 10.74
N ARG A 47 -15.18 -4.30 10.51
CA ARG A 47 -14.21 -3.25 10.17
C ARG A 47 -14.09 -3.05 8.66
N GLU A 48 -14.57 -1.90 8.20
CA GLU A 48 -14.69 -1.59 6.77
C GLU A 48 -14.11 -0.22 6.40
N LEU A 49 -14.17 0.12 5.10
CA LEU A 49 -13.81 1.43 4.57
C LEU A 49 -14.96 2.43 4.74
N TRP A 50 -14.68 3.54 5.40
CA TRP A 50 -15.59 4.65 5.61
C TRP A 50 -15.04 5.92 4.95
N LYS A 51 -15.95 6.85 4.67
CA LYS A 51 -15.61 8.20 4.22
C LYS A 51 -16.31 9.27 5.05
N SER A 52 -15.78 10.48 5.04
CA SER A 52 -16.37 11.67 5.64
C SER A 52 -16.05 12.92 4.82
N ASP A 53 -17.01 13.85 4.75
CA ASP A 53 -16.82 15.23 4.28
C ASP A 53 -16.72 16.23 5.46
N GLY A 54 -16.59 15.70 6.69
CA GLY A 54 -16.60 16.50 7.92
C GLY A 54 -17.99 16.77 8.49
N THR A 55 -19.06 16.20 7.92
CA THR A 55 -20.42 16.26 8.46
C THR A 55 -20.91 14.88 8.93
N ALA A 56 -21.91 14.85 9.81
CA ALA A 56 -22.54 13.61 10.24
C ALA A 56 -23.16 12.83 9.07
N ALA A 57 -23.85 13.56 8.17
CA ALA A 57 -24.54 12.99 7.02
C ALA A 57 -23.56 12.44 5.97
N GLY A 58 -22.45 13.13 5.72
CA GLY A 58 -21.41 12.66 4.80
C GLY A 58 -20.45 11.63 5.39
N THR A 59 -20.59 11.29 6.68
CA THR A 59 -19.81 10.22 7.32
C THR A 59 -20.51 8.88 7.17
N VAL A 60 -20.12 8.09 6.18
CA VAL A 60 -20.83 6.88 5.74
C VAL A 60 -19.88 5.74 5.39
N LEU A 61 -20.36 4.51 5.52
CA LEU A 61 -19.73 3.32 4.96
C LEU A 61 -19.61 3.48 3.44
N VAL A 62 -18.45 3.17 2.88
CA VAL A 62 -18.23 3.25 1.42
C VAL A 62 -18.80 2.03 0.73
N LYS A 63 -18.47 0.85 1.25
CA LYS A 63 -18.93 -0.46 0.78
C LYS A 63 -18.70 -1.47 1.90
N ASP A 64 -19.64 -2.39 2.08
CA ASP A 64 -19.42 -3.64 2.81
C ASP A 64 -18.74 -4.61 1.84
N ILE A 65 -17.42 -4.78 1.96
CA ILE A 65 -16.64 -5.60 1.02
C ILE A 65 -16.74 -7.08 1.39
N ALA A 66 -16.71 -7.39 2.68
CA ALA A 66 -16.82 -8.77 3.19
C ALA A 66 -17.98 -8.83 4.19
N PRO A 67 -19.22 -9.15 3.71
CA PRO A 67 -20.44 -9.18 4.52
C PRO A 67 -20.40 -10.30 5.57
N SER A 68 -19.63 -10.07 6.62
CA SER A 68 -19.43 -10.95 7.76
C SER A 68 -19.13 -10.10 8.98
N PHE A 69 -19.31 -10.66 10.19
CA PHE A 69 -19.06 -9.91 11.43
C PHE A 69 -17.61 -9.40 11.58
N SER A 70 -16.68 -10.02 10.85
CA SER A 70 -15.27 -9.66 10.85
C SER A 70 -14.99 -8.40 10.00
N GLY A 71 -15.70 -8.22 8.88
CA GLY A 71 -15.42 -7.21 7.86
C GLY A 71 -14.12 -7.46 7.07
N SER A 72 -13.82 -6.59 6.11
CA SER A 72 -12.71 -6.73 5.15
C SER A 72 -11.34 -6.30 5.69
N PHE A 73 -11.32 -5.61 6.83
CA PHE A 73 -10.13 -5.01 7.46
C PHE A 73 -9.20 -4.30 6.46
N PRO A 74 -9.64 -3.18 5.85
CA PRO A 74 -8.78 -2.44 4.93
C PRO A 74 -7.49 -1.96 5.61
N ARG A 75 -6.37 -1.97 4.90
CA ARG A 75 -5.08 -1.44 5.40
C ARG A 75 -4.32 -0.71 4.28
N TYR A 76 -3.27 0.01 4.68
CA TYR A 76 -2.38 0.74 3.78
C TYR A 76 -3.11 1.71 2.84
N LEU A 77 -4.11 2.43 3.38
CA LEU A 77 -4.86 3.43 2.62
C LEU A 77 -3.88 4.46 2.04
N THR A 78 -3.86 4.57 0.71
CA THR A 78 -2.89 5.37 -0.04
C THR A 78 -3.61 6.11 -1.16
N ALA A 79 -3.48 7.43 -1.18
CA ALA A 79 -4.05 8.26 -2.25
C ALA A 79 -3.11 8.28 -3.47
N VAL A 80 -3.68 8.05 -4.67
CA VAL A 80 -3.02 8.26 -5.95
C VAL A 80 -3.95 9.07 -6.84
N GLY A 81 -3.63 10.35 -7.03
CA GLY A 81 -4.55 11.31 -7.64
C GLY A 81 -5.89 11.35 -6.91
N ASN A 82 -6.98 11.08 -7.62
CA ASN A 82 -8.35 11.05 -7.07
C ASN A 82 -8.81 9.64 -6.66
N THR A 83 -7.92 8.65 -6.64
CA THR A 83 -8.25 7.26 -6.29
C THR A 83 -7.61 6.90 -4.97
N LEU A 84 -8.37 6.28 -4.08
CA LEU A 84 -7.83 5.62 -2.91
C LEU A 84 -7.49 4.17 -3.27
N PHE A 85 -6.26 3.74 -2.96
CA PHE A 85 -5.83 2.36 -2.99
C PHE A 85 -5.66 1.82 -1.58
N PHE A 86 -5.95 0.54 -1.38
CA PHE A 86 -5.80 -0.15 -0.10
C PHE A 86 -5.79 -1.66 -0.35
N ASN A 87 -5.27 -2.43 0.60
CA ASN A 87 -5.56 -3.85 0.61
C ASN A 87 -6.84 -4.12 1.41
N ALA A 88 -7.61 -5.13 1.02
CA ALA A 88 -8.78 -5.59 1.75
C ALA A 88 -8.98 -7.08 1.51
N TYR A 89 -9.59 -7.75 2.48
CA TYR A 89 -9.97 -9.16 2.39
C TYR A 89 -11.40 -9.28 1.88
N ASP A 90 -11.65 -10.22 0.97
CA ASP A 90 -12.98 -10.72 0.65
C ASP A 90 -12.99 -12.26 0.67
N ASP A 91 -14.17 -12.87 0.81
CA ASP A 91 -14.32 -14.32 0.98
C ASP A 91 -14.04 -15.15 -0.30
N VAL A 92 -13.85 -14.49 -1.44
CA VAL A 92 -13.65 -15.14 -2.75
C VAL A 92 -12.17 -15.10 -3.16
N ASN A 93 -11.52 -13.94 -3.03
CA ASN A 93 -10.17 -13.67 -3.54
C ASN A 93 -9.14 -13.50 -2.41
N GLY A 94 -9.54 -13.62 -1.14
CA GLY A 94 -8.64 -13.38 -0.02
C GLY A 94 -8.20 -11.90 0.07
N ARG A 95 -6.99 -11.65 0.56
CA ARG A 95 -6.47 -10.27 0.72
C ARG A 95 -5.76 -9.78 -0.54
N GLU A 96 -6.39 -8.84 -1.22
CA GLU A 96 -5.94 -8.33 -2.52
C GLU A 96 -5.90 -6.79 -2.57
N LEU A 97 -5.47 -6.24 -3.72
CA LEU A 97 -5.44 -4.80 -3.96
C LEU A 97 -6.82 -4.31 -4.41
N TRP A 98 -7.36 -3.35 -3.67
CA TRP A 98 -8.62 -2.70 -3.94
C TRP A 98 -8.42 -1.22 -4.22
N LYS A 99 -9.36 -0.63 -4.95
CA LYS A 99 -9.45 0.81 -5.15
C LYS A 99 -10.84 1.34 -4.84
N SER A 100 -10.93 2.63 -4.51
CA SER A 100 -12.19 3.34 -4.33
C SER A 100 -12.11 4.77 -4.88
N ASN A 101 -13.21 5.23 -5.47
CA ASN A 101 -13.48 6.65 -5.74
C ASN A 101 -14.43 7.30 -4.69
N GLY A 102 -14.71 6.59 -3.59
CA GLY A 102 -15.65 7.05 -2.56
C GLY A 102 -17.10 6.63 -2.77
N THR A 103 -17.39 5.78 -3.74
CA THR A 103 -18.71 5.18 -3.95
C THR A 103 -18.64 3.67 -3.83
N ALA A 104 -19.75 3.02 -3.48
CA ALA A 104 -19.83 1.56 -3.46
C ALA A 104 -19.49 0.94 -4.83
N ALA A 105 -20.05 1.51 -5.91
CA ALA A 105 -19.83 1.03 -7.28
C ALA A 105 -18.37 1.21 -7.75
N GLY A 106 -17.71 2.30 -7.35
CA GLY A 106 -16.30 2.53 -7.65
C GLY A 106 -15.34 1.86 -6.67
N THR A 107 -15.84 1.07 -5.70
CA THR A 107 -15.04 0.29 -4.77
C THR A 107 -14.92 -1.14 -5.25
N VAL A 108 -13.80 -1.44 -5.90
CA VAL A 108 -13.60 -2.66 -6.69
C VAL A 108 -12.21 -3.24 -6.49
N LEU A 109 -12.12 -4.56 -6.62
CA LEU A 109 -10.87 -5.29 -6.78
C LEU A 109 -10.14 -4.76 -8.00
N VAL A 110 -8.83 -4.48 -7.87
CA VAL A 110 -8.01 -3.99 -8.99
C VAL A 110 -7.61 -5.16 -9.88
N LYS A 111 -7.10 -6.23 -9.27
CA LYS A 111 -6.70 -7.48 -9.90
C LYS A 111 -6.65 -8.57 -8.82
N ASP A 112 -7.07 -9.78 -9.16
CA ASP A 112 -6.77 -10.99 -8.39
C ASP A 112 -5.32 -11.41 -8.72
N ILE A 113 -4.37 -11.01 -7.88
CA ILE A 113 -2.94 -11.26 -8.11
C ILE A 113 -2.55 -12.66 -7.64
N GLY A 114 -3.07 -13.09 -6.49
CA GLY A 114 -2.79 -14.40 -5.89
C GLY A 114 -4.08 -15.21 -5.78
N PRO A 115 -4.50 -15.92 -6.86
CA PRO A 115 -5.80 -16.56 -6.91
C PRO A 115 -6.08 -17.52 -5.76
N GLY A 116 -7.31 -17.44 -5.23
CA GLY A 116 -7.81 -18.28 -4.14
C GLY A 116 -7.94 -17.53 -2.82
N SER A 117 -8.30 -18.25 -1.74
CA SER A 117 -8.69 -17.62 -0.47
C SER A 117 -7.54 -17.02 0.34
N PHE A 118 -6.29 -17.30 -0.03
CA PHE A 118 -5.13 -16.66 0.61
C PHE A 118 -4.95 -15.22 0.12
N GLY A 119 -5.10 -14.96 -1.19
CA GLY A 119 -4.78 -13.68 -1.81
C GLY A 119 -3.28 -13.37 -1.85
N SER A 120 -2.94 -12.22 -2.42
CA SER A 120 -1.56 -11.79 -2.66
C SER A 120 -0.90 -10.98 -1.55
N PHE A 121 -1.68 -10.58 -0.53
CA PHE A 121 -1.26 -9.73 0.57
C PHE A 121 -0.47 -8.47 0.13
N PRO A 122 -1.09 -7.52 -0.62
CA PRO A 122 -0.40 -6.30 -1.01
C PRO A 122 -0.01 -5.43 0.19
N GLU A 123 1.26 -5.09 0.35
CA GLU A 123 1.75 -4.26 1.47
C GLU A 123 2.67 -3.11 1.00
N ASN A 124 3.00 -2.20 1.92
CA ASN A 124 3.89 -1.06 1.69
C ASN A 124 3.45 -0.20 0.49
N LEU A 125 2.14 0.00 0.33
CA LEU A 125 1.56 0.82 -0.74
C LEU A 125 2.17 2.23 -0.71
N THR A 126 2.77 2.62 -1.83
CA THR A 126 3.53 3.85 -1.97
C THR A 126 3.20 4.50 -3.31
N ALA A 127 2.73 5.73 -3.26
CA ALA A 127 2.45 6.52 -4.46
C ALA A 127 3.72 7.16 -5.02
N VAL A 128 3.95 7.03 -6.32
CA VAL A 128 4.98 7.77 -7.08
C VAL A 128 4.31 8.34 -8.32
N GLY A 129 4.05 9.66 -8.30
CA GLY A 129 3.23 10.29 -9.33
C GLY A 129 1.83 9.67 -9.42
N ASN A 130 1.47 9.14 -10.59
CA ASN A 130 0.18 8.47 -10.84
C ASN A 130 0.27 6.94 -10.73
N THR A 131 1.38 6.39 -10.24
CA THR A 131 1.60 4.96 -10.12
C THR A 131 1.66 4.56 -8.66
N LEU A 132 0.93 3.50 -8.31
CA LEU A 132 1.07 2.84 -7.02
C LEU A 132 2.13 1.76 -7.13
N PHE A 133 3.08 1.74 -6.19
CA PHE A 133 4.00 0.64 -5.97
C PHE A 133 3.68 -0.06 -4.66
N PHE A 134 3.85 -1.38 -4.64
CA PHE A 134 3.59 -2.20 -3.47
C PHE A 134 4.35 -3.52 -3.62
N ASN A 135 4.46 -4.27 -2.54
CA ASN A 135 4.89 -5.66 -2.64
C ASN A 135 3.69 -6.59 -2.55
N ALA A 136 3.71 -7.71 -3.27
CA ALA A 136 2.67 -8.73 -3.27
C ALA A 136 3.23 -10.08 -3.70
N ASN A 137 2.53 -11.15 -3.35
CA ASN A 137 2.87 -12.53 -3.70
C ASN A 137 1.82 -13.14 -4.63
N ASP A 138 2.20 -13.49 -5.86
CA ASP A 138 1.30 -14.12 -6.84
C ASP A 138 1.23 -15.65 -6.75
N GLY A 139 1.92 -16.24 -5.77
CA GLY A 139 2.05 -17.69 -5.59
C GLY A 139 3.04 -18.36 -6.54
N VAL A 140 3.69 -17.61 -7.44
CA VAL A 140 4.65 -18.12 -8.42
C VAL A 140 6.05 -17.54 -8.18
N ASN A 141 6.16 -16.22 -8.05
CA ASN A 141 7.42 -15.49 -7.92
C ASN A 141 7.74 -15.10 -6.47
N GLY A 142 6.86 -15.45 -5.51
CA GLY A 142 7.00 -15.02 -4.13
C GLY A 142 6.68 -13.54 -3.94
N GLN A 143 7.08 -12.98 -2.80
CA GLN A 143 6.83 -11.56 -2.47
C GLN A 143 7.79 -10.65 -3.23
N GLU A 144 7.29 -10.00 -4.28
CA GLU A 144 8.06 -9.18 -5.21
C GLU A 144 7.49 -7.75 -5.34
N LEU A 145 8.16 -6.87 -6.10
CA LEU A 145 7.72 -5.50 -6.33
C LEU A 145 6.71 -5.44 -7.48
N TRP A 146 5.53 -4.91 -7.19
CA TRP A 146 4.44 -4.70 -8.13
C TRP A 146 4.14 -3.22 -8.32
N LYS A 147 3.54 -2.90 -9.46
CA LYS A 147 2.98 -1.57 -9.74
C LYS A 147 1.55 -1.67 -10.24
N SER A 148 0.78 -0.60 -10.06
CA SER A 148 -0.57 -0.45 -10.60
C SER A 148 -0.85 0.98 -11.05
N ASP A 149 -1.59 1.12 -12.15
CA ASP A 149 -2.24 2.36 -12.59
C ASP A 149 -3.73 2.42 -12.17
N GLY A 150 -4.19 1.43 -11.40
CA GLY A 150 -5.59 1.26 -11.03
C GLY A 150 -6.41 0.37 -11.96
N THR A 151 -5.82 -0.20 -13.00
CA THR A 151 -6.46 -1.18 -13.87
C THR A 151 -5.86 -2.56 -13.68
N ALA A 152 -6.61 -3.62 -14.00
CA ALA A 152 -6.09 -4.98 -13.98
C ALA A 152 -4.91 -5.16 -14.95
N ALA A 153 -4.99 -4.55 -16.13
CA ALA A 153 -3.96 -4.63 -17.17
C ALA A 153 -2.67 -3.89 -16.79
N GLY A 154 -2.77 -2.73 -16.15
CA GLY A 154 -1.64 -1.97 -15.64
C GLY A 154 -1.12 -2.45 -14.28
N THR A 155 -1.74 -3.48 -13.70
CA THR A 155 -1.27 -4.12 -12.46
C THR A 155 -0.34 -5.28 -12.78
N VAL A 156 0.96 -5.01 -12.70
CA VAL A 156 2.02 -5.89 -13.21
C VAL A 156 3.20 -5.96 -12.25
N LEU A 157 3.90 -7.09 -12.28
CA LEU A 157 5.20 -7.28 -11.65
C LEU A 157 6.20 -6.29 -12.28
N VAL A 158 6.96 -5.57 -11.46
CA VAL A 158 8.00 -4.64 -11.94
C VAL A 158 9.21 -5.42 -12.40
N LYS A 159 9.68 -6.36 -11.56
CA LYS A 159 10.78 -7.27 -11.82
C LYS A 159 10.72 -8.41 -10.81
N ASP A 160 10.99 -9.63 -11.26
CA ASP A 160 11.39 -10.73 -10.38
C ASP A 160 12.86 -10.49 -9.99
N ILE A 161 13.07 -10.00 -8.77
CA ILE A 161 14.40 -9.56 -8.31
C ILE A 161 15.26 -10.75 -7.89
N ASN A 162 14.64 -11.86 -7.46
CA ASN A 162 15.32 -13.08 -7.05
C ASN A 162 14.79 -14.32 -7.81
N PRO A 163 15.06 -14.44 -9.13
CA PRO A 163 14.53 -15.54 -9.92
C PRO A 163 15.01 -16.90 -9.42
N GLY A 164 14.07 -17.79 -9.10
CA GLY A 164 14.35 -19.12 -8.56
C GLY A 164 14.69 -19.16 -7.07
N GLY A 165 14.82 -18.00 -6.42
CA GLY A 165 14.71 -17.86 -4.98
C GLY A 165 13.24 -17.79 -4.55
N SER A 166 12.97 -18.01 -3.27
CA SER A 166 11.58 -18.06 -2.79
C SER A 166 10.94 -16.66 -2.62
N TRP A 167 11.73 -15.58 -2.45
CA TRP A 167 11.26 -14.21 -2.18
C TRP A 167 12.41 -13.17 -2.31
N SER A 168 12.16 -11.98 -2.87
CA SER A 168 13.07 -10.82 -2.75
C SER A 168 12.73 -9.90 -1.57
N SER A 169 11.50 -9.99 -1.04
CA SER A 169 10.96 -9.21 0.07
C SER A 169 11.26 -7.70 -0.01
N PRO A 170 10.71 -6.97 -1.01
CA PRO A 170 10.85 -5.52 -1.09
C PRO A 170 10.26 -4.83 0.16
N ARG A 171 11.08 -3.98 0.78
CA ARG A 171 10.74 -3.23 2.01
C ARG A 171 11.14 -1.78 1.89
N ASN A 172 10.66 -0.95 2.83
CA ASN A 172 11.03 0.47 2.94
C ASN A 172 10.79 1.27 1.66
N LEU A 173 9.69 0.94 0.96
CA LEU A 173 9.29 1.65 -0.26
C LEU A 173 9.12 3.13 0.06
N THR A 174 9.92 3.96 -0.61
CA THR A 174 10.01 5.40 -0.32
C THR A 174 10.06 6.16 -1.63
N ALA A 175 9.08 7.05 -1.84
CA ALA A 175 9.08 7.95 -2.97
C ALA A 175 10.06 9.12 -2.74
N ALA A 176 10.92 9.40 -3.71
CA ALA A 176 11.72 10.61 -3.77
C ALA A 176 11.64 11.21 -5.18
N GLY A 177 10.87 12.29 -5.31
CA GLY A 177 10.52 12.85 -6.62
C GLY A 177 9.73 11.84 -7.47
N SER A 178 10.21 11.55 -8.67
CA SER A 178 9.61 10.57 -9.59
C SER A 178 10.23 9.17 -9.48
N THR A 179 11.02 8.90 -8.44
CA THR A 179 11.74 7.64 -8.27
C THR A 179 11.31 6.96 -6.98
N LEU A 180 11.02 5.67 -7.05
CA LEU A 180 10.87 4.80 -5.90
C LEU A 180 12.25 4.31 -5.46
N PHE A 181 12.57 4.41 -4.19
CA PHE A 181 13.68 3.73 -3.54
C PHE A 181 13.14 2.64 -2.62
N PHE A 182 13.82 1.50 -2.55
CA PHE A 182 13.40 0.37 -1.71
C PHE A 182 14.57 -0.55 -1.42
N THR A 183 14.42 -1.42 -0.42
CA THR A 183 15.40 -2.47 -0.12
C THR A 183 14.87 -3.82 -0.57
N ALA A 184 15.67 -4.64 -1.24
CA ALA A 184 15.30 -5.99 -1.68
C ALA A 184 16.52 -6.91 -1.73
N ASN A 185 16.29 -8.22 -1.69
CA ASN A 185 17.32 -9.25 -1.79
C ASN A 185 17.27 -9.95 -3.14
N ASP A 186 18.38 -9.96 -3.88
CA ASP A 186 18.51 -10.59 -5.22
C ASP A 186 18.95 -12.05 -5.18
N GLY A 187 19.11 -12.63 -3.99
CA GLY A 187 19.60 -13.99 -3.79
C GLY A 187 21.12 -14.14 -3.91
N VAL A 188 21.85 -13.07 -4.26
CA VAL A 188 23.32 -13.11 -4.49
C VAL A 188 24.06 -12.19 -3.52
N ASN A 189 23.64 -10.93 -3.43
CA ASN A 189 24.32 -9.88 -2.66
C ASN A 189 23.64 -9.58 -1.32
N GLY A 190 22.54 -10.28 -1.01
CA GLY A 190 21.76 -10.02 0.19
C GLY A 190 20.85 -8.80 0.02
N GLN A 191 20.45 -8.16 1.11
CA GLN A 191 19.55 -7.00 1.05
C GLN A 191 20.31 -5.74 0.64
N GLU A 192 19.96 -5.17 -0.51
CA GLU A 192 20.58 -3.96 -1.07
C GLU A 192 19.56 -2.83 -1.29
N LEU A 193 20.06 -1.63 -1.60
CA LEU A 193 19.24 -0.48 -2.01
C LEU A 193 18.99 -0.49 -3.51
N TRP A 194 17.72 -0.42 -3.88
CA TRP A 194 17.23 -0.42 -5.25
C TRP A 194 16.48 0.85 -5.57
N LYS A 195 16.34 1.14 -6.86
CA LYS A 195 15.45 2.18 -7.35
C LYS A 195 14.62 1.69 -8.54
N SER A 196 13.42 2.23 -8.70
CA SER A 196 12.56 2.04 -9.85
C SER A 196 11.91 3.37 -10.25
N ASP A 197 11.83 3.64 -11.55
CA ASP A 197 11.04 4.74 -12.12
C ASP A 197 9.69 4.23 -12.68
N GLY A 198 9.36 2.96 -12.43
CA GLY A 198 8.15 2.33 -12.94
C GLY A 198 8.27 1.76 -14.34
N THR A 199 9.40 1.91 -15.02
CA THR A 199 9.72 1.11 -16.20
C THR A 199 10.24 -0.27 -15.77
N ALA A 200 10.07 -1.29 -16.62
CA ALA A 200 10.69 -2.59 -16.36
C ALA A 200 12.21 -2.38 -16.28
N LEU A 201 12.83 -2.72 -15.15
CA LEU A 201 14.26 -2.55 -14.99
C LEU A 201 15.00 -3.53 -15.91
N PRO A 202 16.05 -3.10 -16.63
CA PRO A 202 16.94 -4.04 -17.29
C PRO A 202 17.58 -5.00 -16.26
N ALA A 203 18.09 -6.13 -16.74
CA ALA A 203 18.59 -7.22 -15.88
C ALA A 203 19.67 -6.77 -14.86
N ALA A 204 20.45 -5.71 -15.15
CA ALA A 204 21.52 -5.22 -14.28
C ALA A 204 21.04 -4.23 -13.21
N ALA A 205 21.28 -4.56 -11.94
CA ALA A 205 21.14 -3.67 -10.80
C ALA A 205 22.06 -2.44 -10.93
N LEU A 206 21.58 -1.29 -10.48
CA LEU A 206 22.30 -0.01 -10.54
C LEU A 206 23.18 0.18 -9.29
N PHE A 207 24.16 -0.69 -9.08
CA PHE A 207 25.47 -0.35 -8.54
C PHE A 207 26.43 -1.47 -9.00
N PRO A 208 27.43 -1.23 -9.88
CA PRO A 208 28.56 -2.14 -9.94
C PRO A 208 29.14 -2.22 -8.51
N PRO A 209 29.68 -3.38 -8.08
CA PRO A 209 30.33 -3.48 -6.78
C PRO A 209 31.29 -2.31 -6.65
N MET A 210 31.22 -1.56 -5.54
CA MET A 210 32.20 -0.51 -5.28
C MET A 210 33.59 -1.11 -5.53
N PRO A 211 34.49 -0.41 -6.24
CA PRO A 211 35.85 -0.88 -6.36
C PRO A 211 36.32 -1.20 -4.95
N ARG A 212 36.70 -2.45 -4.70
CA ARG A 212 37.51 -2.78 -3.53
C ARG A 212 38.68 -1.82 -3.66
N ILE A 213 38.74 -0.81 -2.80
CA ILE A 213 39.98 -0.09 -2.55
C ILE A 213 40.85 -1.18 -1.91
N LEU A 214 41.55 -1.93 -2.76
CA LEU A 214 42.76 -2.60 -2.35
C LEU A 214 43.59 -1.45 -1.78
N SER A 215 43.79 -1.48 -0.47
CA SER A 215 44.77 -0.64 0.19
C SER A 215 46.06 -0.79 -0.60
N GLY A 216 46.34 0.20 -1.45
CA GLY A 216 47.61 0.27 -2.15
C GLY A 216 48.68 0.34 -1.08
N ASP A 217 49.58 -0.63 -1.10
CA ASP A 217 50.79 -0.61 -0.30
C ASP A 217 51.46 0.75 -0.45
N CYS A 218 51.47 1.50 0.64
CA CYS A 218 52.23 2.74 0.75
C CYS A 218 53.70 2.34 0.94
N SER A 219 54.40 1.99 -0.14
CA SER A 219 55.86 1.93 -0.11
C SER A 219 56.39 3.36 -0.13
N ARG A 220 56.72 3.85 1.07
CA ARG A 220 57.47 5.07 1.29
C ARG A 220 58.86 4.89 0.67
N GLN A 221 59.14 5.52 -0.47
CA GLN A 221 60.51 5.84 -0.86
C GLN A 221 60.85 7.19 -0.23
N GLU A 222 61.75 7.17 0.75
CA GLU A 222 62.41 8.39 1.24
C GLU A 222 63.54 8.78 0.28
N PRO A 223 63.78 10.08 0.05
CA PRO A 223 65.03 10.56 -0.54
C PRO A 223 66.20 10.51 0.45
#